data_AF-A0A383ULT1-F1
#
_entry.id   AF-A0A383ULT1-F1
#
_cell.length_a   1.000
_cell.length_b   1.000
_cell.length_c   1.000
_cell.angle_alpha   90.00
_cell.angle_beta   90.00
_cell.angle_gamma   90.00
#
_symmetry.space_group_name_H-M   'P 1'
#
loop_
_entity.id
_entity.type
_entity.pdbx_description
1 polymer ?
#
loop_
_entity_poly.entity_id
_entity_poly.type
_entity_poly.pdbx_seq_one_letter_code
_entity_poly.pdbx_strand_id
1 'polypeptide(L)'
;MEAMGVPAWHSGENNEYALITGANSGFGYSLAARLVDEFLSTSVSLPEKHLTLILCTRSPSKTQATISRLRLHVQKLTQHPQAPRQFESQAKVAGEDSQWQEPAQRIHLLGVEADLCNLKSIYALADRLVNGTLLFPDSRGEQLGYGLTEIDARRAQCHTKKIGEQRMEGGNQSIRIPRIDMLFLTAGIGGWSGINWLSAMKDMCLDVVDAVTWPKYKIATVGALARPQLESTRRKGLDDSAKPPQPVQTPLEEPALGEVFCANVFGHYILAHELMPLLSRPATASCRSSSRIIWISSIQAADEDFSIDDLQALGSPTPYESSKRLIDLLVLTSELPSVRPLATPFFDSDNTVTRRSNTQQTGAEEDVVVIRPKNYLAHPGVFASDIMPLNFLLVLFGKFVLYLVRWLGSPWHTIQPYKAAVAPVWLATTRAEALDQLEEGGLCKVKWGSATDTRGRERPKQTEVAGWGWDGRVGALPDAEQLHGRQRGATSVCREQRESFENLGRQCWLQMEGLRRDWESVLGLCAPAKEPTSP
;
A
#
# COMPACT_ATOMS: atom_id res chain seq x y z
N MET A 1 -9.70 -7.33 34.80
CA MET A 1 -9.74 -6.03 34.08
C MET A 1 -10.98 -6.07 33.22
N GLU A 2 -12.02 -5.36 33.66
CA GLU A 2 -13.34 -5.33 33.04
C GLU A 2 -13.24 -4.87 31.59
N ALA A 3 -13.93 -5.57 30.69
CA ALA A 3 -14.13 -5.17 29.31
C ALA A 3 -14.90 -3.84 29.31
N MET A 4 -14.18 -2.72 29.20
CA MET A 4 -14.79 -1.43 28.90
C MET A 4 -15.56 -1.58 27.59
N GLY A 5 -16.86 -1.24 27.63
CA GLY A 5 -17.84 -1.50 26.60
C GLY A 5 -17.33 -1.18 25.20
N VAL A 6 -17.03 -2.24 24.45
CA VAL A 6 -16.69 -2.16 23.04
C VAL A 6 -17.96 -1.68 22.31
N PRO A 7 -17.88 -0.71 21.38
CA PRO A 7 -19.05 -0.24 20.65
C PRO A 7 -19.78 -1.40 19.97
N ALA A 8 -21.12 -1.42 20.02
CA ALA A 8 -21.93 -2.54 19.51
C ALA A 8 -21.64 -2.90 18.05
N TRP A 9 -21.23 -1.91 17.23
CA TRP A 9 -20.83 -2.14 15.85
C TRP A 9 -19.56 -3.00 15.75
N HIS A 10 -18.59 -2.89 16.66
CA HIS A 10 -17.24 -3.45 16.54
C HIS A 10 -17.16 -4.95 16.25
N SER A 11 -18.06 -5.75 16.83
CA SER A 11 -18.08 -7.21 16.68
C SER A 11 -18.92 -7.68 15.49
N GLY A 12 -19.52 -6.78 14.72
CA GLY A 12 -20.35 -7.12 13.57
C GLY A 12 -19.53 -7.73 12.43
N GLU A 13 -19.93 -8.91 11.95
CA GLU A 13 -19.33 -9.57 10.78
C GLU A 13 -19.39 -8.72 9.50
N ASN A 14 -20.27 -7.71 9.47
CA ASN A 14 -20.52 -6.81 8.36
C ASN A 14 -19.56 -5.61 8.28
N ASN A 15 -18.65 -5.44 9.24
CA ASN A 15 -17.68 -4.35 9.22
C ASN A 15 -16.47 -4.66 8.36
N GLU A 16 -15.94 -3.59 7.76
CA GLU A 16 -14.76 -3.63 6.92
C GLU A 16 -13.60 -2.88 7.59
N TYR A 17 -12.44 -3.52 7.66
CA TYR A 17 -11.22 -2.94 8.22
C TYR A 17 -10.18 -2.78 7.10
N ALA A 18 -9.76 -1.54 6.85
CA ALA A 18 -8.78 -1.23 5.83
C ALA A 18 -7.54 -0.55 6.43
N LEU A 19 -6.35 -1.14 6.23
CA LEU A 19 -5.06 -0.54 6.61
C LEU A 19 -4.40 0.08 5.37
N ILE A 20 -4.06 1.37 5.47
CA ILE A 20 -3.42 2.12 4.38
C ILE A 20 -2.06 2.64 4.85
N THR A 21 -0.98 2.14 4.23
CA THR A 21 0.37 2.67 4.44
C THR A 21 0.56 3.98 3.68
N GLY A 22 1.27 4.95 4.28
CA GLY A 22 1.56 6.23 3.61
C GLY A 22 0.34 7.14 3.43
N ALA A 23 -0.63 7.08 4.33
CA ALA A 23 -1.94 7.73 4.18
C ALA A 23 -1.95 9.28 4.28
N ASN A 24 -0.81 9.91 4.61
CA ASN A 24 -0.78 11.33 4.98
C ASN A 24 -1.00 12.33 3.83
N SER A 25 -0.57 12.00 2.62
CA SER A 25 -0.53 12.95 1.52
C SER A 25 -0.60 12.27 0.15
N GLY A 26 -0.83 13.08 -0.89
CA GLY A 26 -0.86 12.63 -2.27
C GLY A 26 -1.78 11.43 -2.47
N PHE A 27 -1.19 10.33 -2.95
CA PHE A 27 -1.90 9.12 -3.32
C PHE A 27 -2.58 8.40 -2.15
N GLY A 28 -1.87 8.12 -1.05
CA GLY A 28 -2.42 7.37 0.08
C GLY A 28 -3.62 8.08 0.74
N TYR A 29 -3.55 9.41 0.89
CA TYR A 29 -4.68 10.21 1.37
C TYR A 29 -5.88 10.13 0.41
N SER A 30 -5.63 10.30 -0.89
CA SER A 30 -6.68 10.28 -1.90
C SER A 30 -7.31 8.90 -2.06
N LEU A 31 -6.56 7.82 -1.84
CA LEU A 31 -7.09 6.46 -1.77
C LEU A 31 -8.01 6.28 -0.58
N ALA A 32 -7.61 6.74 0.61
CA ALA A 32 -8.46 6.72 1.80
C ALA A 32 -9.77 7.50 1.58
N ALA A 33 -9.67 8.72 1.01
CA ALA A 33 -10.84 9.54 0.69
C ALA A 33 -11.77 8.84 -0.33
N ARG A 34 -11.22 8.27 -1.41
CA ARG A 34 -12.02 7.55 -2.41
C ARG A 34 -12.67 6.29 -1.83
N LEU A 35 -11.98 5.56 -0.97
CA LEU A 35 -12.55 4.38 -0.32
C LEU A 35 -13.74 4.74 0.57
N VAL A 36 -13.69 5.88 1.27
CA VAL A 36 -14.85 6.44 2.01
C VAL A 36 -16.00 6.74 1.05
N ASP A 37 -15.73 7.41 -0.07
CA ASP A 37 -16.76 7.79 -1.04
C ASP A 37 -17.47 6.56 -1.62
N GLU A 38 -16.70 5.55 -2.04
CA GLU A 38 -17.22 4.29 -2.59
C GLU A 38 -17.96 3.47 -1.54
N PHE A 39 -17.48 3.44 -0.30
CA PHE A 39 -18.18 2.77 0.79
C PHE A 39 -19.53 3.44 1.06
N LEU A 40 -19.57 4.77 1.21
CA LEU A 40 -20.82 5.48 1.47
C LEU A 40 -21.81 5.40 0.29
N SER A 41 -21.32 5.36 -0.96
CA SER A 41 -22.16 5.25 -2.15
C SER A 41 -22.73 3.84 -2.37
N THR A 42 -22.04 2.78 -1.94
CA THR A 42 -22.47 1.38 -2.12
C THR A 42 -23.22 0.82 -0.91
N SER A 43 -22.95 1.33 0.30
CA SER A 43 -23.58 0.88 1.55
C SER A 43 -24.86 1.63 1.92
N VAL A 44 -25.43 2.43 1.01
CA VAL A 44 -26.65 3.23 1.26
C VAL A 44 -27.81 2.37 1.78
N SER A 45 -27.92 1.14 1.29
CA SER A 45 -28.97 0.19 1.66
C SER A 45 -28.64 -0.66 2.89
N LEU A 46 -27.47 -0.47 3.52
CA LEU A 46 -26.97 -1.28 4.64
C LEU A 46 -26.51 -0.36 5.79
N PRO A 47 -27.45 0.16 6.61
CA PRO A 47 -27.13 1.11 7.68
C PRO A 47 -26.22 0.52 8.77
N GLU A 48 -26.26 -0.81 8.96
CA GLU A 48 -25.46 -1.54 9.95
C GLU A 48 -23.99 -1.75 9.56
N LYS A 49 -23.58 -1.40 8.32
CA LYS A 49 -22.19 -1.57 7.88
C LYS A 49 -21.33 -0.39 8.33
N HIS A 50 -20.18 -0.68 8.94
CA HIS A 50 -19.18 0.32 9.27
C HIS A 50 -17.86 0.06 8.53
N LEU A 51 -17.15 1.15 8.20
CA LEU A 51 -15.81 1.12 7.63
C LEU A 51 -14.82 1.69 8.66
N THR A 52 -13.82 0.90 9.03
CA THR A 52 -12.71 1.33 9.87
C THR A 52 -11.45 1.49 9.04
N LEU A 53 -10.98 2.72 8.89
CA LEU A 53 -9.71 3.04 8.24
C LEU A 53 -8.59 3.16 9.28
N ILE A 54 -7.58 2.31 9.16
CA ILE A 54 -6.34 2.36 9.92
C ILE A 54 -5.30 3.08 9.04
N LEU A 55 -4.98 4.32 9.41
CA LEU A 55 -4.14 5.23 8.64
C LEU A 55 -2.72 5.18 9.17
N CYS A 56 -1.82 4.56 8.41
CA CYS A 56 -0.40 4.47 8.78
C CYS A 56 0.38 5.66 8.20
N THR A 57 1.02 6.43 9.09
CA THR A 57 1.90 7.55 8.73
C THR A 57 3.26 7.46 9.43
N ARG A 58 4.20 8.38 9.14
CA ARG A 58 5.53 8.37 9.77
C ARG A 58 5.59 9.04 11.15
N SER A 59 4.58 9.83 11.53
CA SER A 59 4.61 10.58 12.79
C SER A 59 3.22 10.90 13.32
N PRO A 60 3.04 11.02 14.65
CA PRO A 60 1.72 11.33 15.24
C PRO A 60 1.10 12.62 14.72
N SER A 61 1.91 13.66 14.45
CA SER A 61 1.44 14.92 13.87
C SER A 61 0.83 14.75 12.47
N LYS A 62 1.43 13.89 11.64
CA LYS A 62 0.91 13.56 10.31
C LYS A 62 -0.36 12.73 10.42
N THR A 63 -0.38 11.76 11.34
CA THR A 63 -1.57 10.97 11.66
C THR A 63 -2.75 11.88 12.02
N GLN A 64 -2.57 12.80 12.96
CA GLN A 64 -3.61 13.73 13.40
C GLN A 64 -4.09 14.62 12.25
N ALA A 65 -3.18 15.24 11.48
CA ALA A 65 -3.55 16.08 10.35
C ALA A 65 -4.34 15.31 9.28
N THR A 66 -4.00 14.03 9.06
CA THR A 66 -4.68 13.14 8.12
C THR A 66 -6.10 12.84 8.57
N ILE A 67 -6.27 12.46 9.85
CA ILE A 67 -7.58 12.18 10.45
C ILE A 67 -8.48 13.42 10.38
N SER A 68 -7.99 14.59 10.78
CA SER A 68 -8.77 15.84 10.72
C SER A 68 -9.25 16.17 9.31
N ARG A 69 -8.38 15.98 8.31
CA ARG A 69 -8.73 16.21 6.90
C ARG A 69 -9.76 15.20 6.37
N LEU A 70 -9.65 13.92 6.73
CA LEU A 70 -10.63 12.91 6.36
C LEU A 70 -11.98 13.10 7.06
N ARG A 71 -11.99 13.54 8.33
CA ARG A 71 -13.23 13.93 9.03
C ARG A 71 -13.94 15.05 8.30
N LEU A 72 -13.21 16.08 7.89
CA LEU A 72 -13.74 17.20 7.09
C LEU A 72 -14.21 16.73 5.70
N HIS A 73 -13.53 15.76 5.08
CA HIS A 73 -13.97 15.15 3.83
C HIS A 73 -15.31 14.41 3.99
N VAL A 74 -15.42 13.53 4.99
CA VAL A 74 -16.66 12.83 5.36
C VAL A 74 -17.79 13.83 5.61
N GLN A 75 -17.50 14.88 6.39
CA GLN A 75 -18.46 15.94 6.66
C GLN A 75 -18.97 16.58 5.37
N LYS A 76 -18.08 17.01 4.48
CA LYS A 76 -18.44 17.65 3.21
C LYS A 76 -19.28 16.72 2.33
N LEU A 77 -18.96 15.43 2.26
CA LEU A 77 -19.74 14.46 1.49
C LEU A 77 -21.15 14.32 2.03
N THR A 78 -21.28 14.22 3.36
CA THR A 78 -22.59 14.08 3.99
C THR A 78 -23.39 15.37 3.88
N GLN A 79 -22.81 16.56 4.07
CA GLN A 79 -23.57 17.82 4.09
C GLN A 79 -24.00 18.36 2.71
N HIS A 80 -23.47 17.85 1.59
CA HIS A 80 -23.71 18.46 0.27
C HIS A 80 -25.05 17.99 -0.35
N PRO A 81 -25.93 18.92 -0.79
CA PRO A 81 -27.21 18.59 -1.45
C PRO A 81 -27.08 18.00 -2.87
N GLN A 82 -25.88 17.58 -3.29
CA GLN A 82 -25.61 16.79 -4.50
C GLN A 82 -24.94 15.44 -4.18
N ALA A 83 -25.09 14.95 -2.95
CA ALA A 83 -24.88 13.54 -2.64
C ALA A 83 -25.64 12.66 -3.67
N PRO A 84 -25.15 11.45 -4.00
CA PRO A 84 -25.75 10.61 -5.03
C PRO A 84 -27.28 10.60 -4.89
N ARG A 85 -28.01 10.87 -5.99
CA ARG A 85 -29.49 10.99 -6.09
C ARG A 85 -30.29 9.82 -5.46
N GLN A 86 -29.62 8.81 -4.91
CA GLN A 86 -30.18 7.69 -4.18
C GLN A 86 -30.58 8.03 -2.72
N PHE A 87 -30.04 9.11 -2.12
CA PHE A 87 -30.43 9.52 -0.76
C PHE A 87 -31.73 10.37 -0.73
N GLU A 88 -32.16 10.94 -1.86
CA GLU A 88 -33.35 11.81 -1.94
C GLU A 88 -34.67 11.03 -1.77
N SER A 89 -34.74 9.75 -2.12
CA SER A 89 -36.00 8.98 -2.03
C SER A 89 -36.42 8.65 -0.59
N GLN A 90 -35.48 8.66 0.35
CA GLN A 90 -35.75 8.47 1.79
C GLN A 90 -35.88 9.80 2.56
N ALA A 91 -35.37 10.90 2.01
CA ALA A 91 -35.40 12.23 2.63
C ALA A 91 -36.82 12.82 2.82
N LYS A 92 -37.85 12.27 2.15
CA LYS A 92 -39.24 12.72 2.33
C LYS A 92 -39.91 12.24 3.63
N VAL A 93 -39.25 11.42 4.45
CA VAL A 93 -39.88 10.74 5.59
C VAL A 93 -39.31 11.12 6.98
N ALA A 94 -38.10 11.69 7.08
CA ALA A 94 -37.48 12.05 8.36
C ALA A 94 -36.93 13.49 8.34
N GLY A 95 -37.09 14.27 9.40
CA GLY A 95 -36.77 15.72 9.46
C GLY A 95 -35.29 16.11 9.23
N GLU A 96 -35.06 17.41 8.96
CA GLU A 96 -33.87 17.96 8.28
C GLU A 96 -32.55 17.99 9.10
N ASP A 97 -32.59 18.01 10.44
CA ASP A 97 -31.39 18.31 11.25
C ASP A 97 -30.60 17.07 11.75
N SER A 98 -31.15 15.85 11.63
CA SER A 98 -30.51 14.60 12.12
C SER A 98 -29.92 13.71 11.01
N GLN A 99 -30.19 14.02 9.74
CA GLN A 99 -29.95 13.10 8.60
C GLN A 99 -28.48 12.87 8.23
N TRP A 100 -27.58 13.83 8.45
CA TRP A 100 -26.17 13.72 8.02
C TRP A 100 -25.27 13.00 9.03
N GLN A 101 -25.73 12.90 10.28
CA GLN A 101 -24.94 12.29 11.34
C GLN A 101 -24.89 10.76 11.18
N GLU A 102 -25.95 10.14 10.67
CA GLU A 102 -26.02 8.68 10.51
C GLU A 102 -24.97 8.11 9.54
N PRO A 103 -24.78 8.60 8.29
CA PRO A 103 -23.75 8.06 7.41
C PRO A 103 -22.34 8.33 7.90
N ALA A 104 -22.12 9.47 8.55
CA ALA A 104 -20.81 9.89 9.04
C ALA A 104 -20.34 9.05 10.25
N GLN A 105 -21.27 8.62 11.11
CA GLN A 105 -21.02 7.72 12.24
C GLN A 105 -20.61 6.30 11.80
N ARG A 106 -20.77 5.96 10.51
CA ARG A 106 -20.32 4.68 9.94
C ARG A 106 -18.85 4.64 9.57
N ILE A 107 -18.16 5.79 9.58
CA ILE A 107 -16.75 5.90 9.21
C ILE A 107 -15.89 6.09 10.47
N HIS A 108 -15.04 5.11 10.75
CA HIS A 108 -14.13 5.13 11.89
C HIS A 108 -12.70 5.34 11.39
N LEU A 109 -11.98 6.29 12.00
CA LEU A 109 -10.63 6.66 11.60
C LEU A 109 -9.67 6.40 12.76
N LEU A 110 -8.73 5.48 12.55
CA LEU A 110 -7.70 5.10 13.51
C LEU A 110 -6.33 5.47 12.96
N GLY A 111 -5.45 5.94 13.84
CA GLY A 111 -4.12 6.39 13.49
C GLY A 111 -3.02 5.47 14.00
N VAL A 112 -2.05 5.15 13.15
CA VAL A 112 -0.86 4.37 13.54
C VAL A 112 0.40 4.90 12.87
N GLU A 113 1.55 4.60 13.46
CA GLU A 113 2.84 5.10 13.01
C GLU A 113 3.81 3.98 12.66
N ALA A 114 4.44 4.08 11.48
CA ALA A 114 5.61 3.29 11.12
C ALA A 114 6.48 4.02 10.09
N ASP A 115 7.79 3.76 10.16
CA ASP A 115 8.75 4.11 9.13
C ASP A 115 9.20 2.84 8.43
N LEU A 116 8.86 2.69 7.15
CA LEU A 116 9.15 1.48 6.38
C LEU A 116 10.64 1.24 6.14
N CYS A 117 11.50 2.24 6.35
CA CYS A 117 12.95 2.09 6.33
C CYS A 117 13.53 1.73 7.71
N ASN A 118 12.69 1.57 8.74
CA ASN A 118 13.07 1.15 10.08
C ASN A 118 12.30 -0.12 10.45
N LEU A 119 12.97 -1.26 10.30
CA LEU A 119 12.41 -2.60 10.49
C LEU A 119 11.83 -2.79 11.90
N LYS A 120 12.52 -2.27 12.94
CA LYS A 120 12.01 -2.31 14.32
C LYS A 120 10.67 -1.59 14.48
N SER A 121 10.47 -0.48 13.74
CA SER A 121 9.19 0.23 13.77
C SER A 121 8.06 -0.57 13.12
N ILE A 122 8.39 -1.36 12.08
CA ILE A 122 7.43 -2.23 11.39
C ILE A 122 6.99 -3.37 12.31
N TYR A 123 7.94 -4.07 12.93
CA TYR A 123 7.63 -5.14 13.89
C TYR A 123 6.83 -4.61 15.09
N ALA A 124 7.20 -3.43 15.63
CA ALA A 124 6.46 -2.81 16.72
C ALA A 124 5.03 -2.42 16.33
N LEU A 125 4.82 -1.91 15.10
CA LEU A 125 3.48 -1.63 14.59
C LEU A 125 2.67 -2.93 14.45
N ALA A 126 3.27 -3.97 13.87
CA ALA A 126 2.59 -5.25 13.67
C ALA A 126 2.20 -5.90 15.01
N ASP A 127 3.11 -5.94 16.00
CA ASP A 127 2.79 -6.44 17.36
C ASP A 127 1.67 -5.62 18.01
N ARG A 128 1.70 -4.30 17.86
CA ARG A 128 0.62 -3.43 18.37
C ARG A 128 -0.73 -3.73 17.74
N LEU A 129 -0.78 -4.02 16.44
CA LEU A 129 -2.02 -4.34 15.73
C LEU A 129 -2.53 -5.75 16.08
N VAL A 130 -1.64 -6.74 16.12
CA VAL A 130 -1.99 -8.15 16.37
C VAL A 130 -2.31 -8.40 17.85
N ASN A 131 -1.45 -7.93 18.76
CA ASN A 131 -1.50 -8.26 20.17
C ASN A 131 -2.05 -7.12 21.05
N GLY A 132 -1.96 -5.88 20.58
CA GLY A 132 -2.32 -4.69 21.34
C GLY A 132 -3.73 -4.19 21.13
N THR A 133 -3.94 -2.92 21.51
CA THR A 133 -5.15 -2.16 21.25
C THR A 133 -4.80 -0.80 20.67
N LEU A 134 -5.70 -0.25 19.86
CA LEU A 134 -5.63 1.11 19.34
C LEU A 134 -6.53 2.02 20.16
N LEU A 135 -6.20 3.30 20.26
CA LEU A 135 -7.05 4.29 20.89
C LEU A 135 -7.97 4.89 19.83
N PHE A 136 -9.25 5.06 20.15
CA PHE A 136 -10.10 5.93 19.37
C PHE A 136 -9.72 7.39 19.64
N PRO A 137 -9.38 8.17 18.61
CA PRO A 137 -9.40 9.61 18.77
C PRO A 137 -10.86 10.03 18.92
N ASP A 138 -11.28 10.38 20.13
CA ASP A 138 -12.58 10.98 20.49
C ASP A 138 -13.81 10.04 20.52
N SER A 139 -14.08 9.45 21.68
CA SER A 139 -15.34 8.76 22.00
C SER A 139 -16.27 9.58 22.91
N ARG A 140 -16.05 10.89 23.05
CA ARG A 140 -17.05 11.77 23.68
C ARG A 140 -18.03 12.23 22.62
N GLY A 141 -19.30 11.87 22.80
CA GLY A 141 -20.44 12.51 22.16
C GLY A 141 -20.62 13.99 22.55
N GLU A 142 -19.55 14.72 22.89
CA GLU A 142 -19.53 16.18 22.83
C GLU A 142 -19.31 16.52 21.36
N GLN A 143 -20.42 16.67 20.62
CA GLN A 143 -20.49 17.10 19.22
C GLN A 143 -19.29 16.62 18.40
N LEU A 144 -19.43 15.47 17.67
CA LEU A 144 -18.56 15.15 16.53
C LEU A 144 -18.11 16.47 15.92
N GLY A 145 -16.82 16.79 15.99
CA GLY A 145 -16.24 18.11 15.71
C GLY A 145 -16.37 18.51 14.24
N TYR A 146 -17.59 18.46 13.71
CA TYR A 146 -18.08 18.89 12.42
C TYR A 146 -18.32 20.41 12.45
N GLY A 147 -17.43 21.12 13.13
CA GLY A 147 -17.28 22.58 13.09
C GLY A 147 -15.88 22.99 12.61
N LEU A 148 -15.07 22.05 12.13
CA LEU A 148 -13.74 22.35 11.59
C LEU A 148 -13.89 23.18 10.33
N THR A 149 -13.42 24.43 10.36
CA THR A 149 -13.41 25.26 9.17
C THR A 149 -12.28 24.80 8.24
N GLU A 150 -12.39 25.10 6.95
CA GLU A 150 -11.32 24.82 5.97
C GLU A 150 -9.99 25.50 6.36
N ILE A 151 -10.06 26.58 7.14
CA ILE A 151 -8.92 27.29 7.72
C ILE A 151 -8.23 26.44 8.80
N ASP A 152 -8.98 25.74 9.65
CA ASP A 152 -8.42 24.90 10.71
C ASP A 152 -7.71 23.66 10.13
N ALA A 153 -8.29 23.06 9.08
CA ALA A 153 -7.65 21.97 8.35
C ALA A 153 -6.37 22.42 7.61
N ARG A 154 -6.37 23.62 7.00
CA ARG A 154 -5.17 24.19 6.36
C ARG A 154 -4.11 24.64 7.37
N ARG A 155 -4.51 25.14 8.56
CA ARG A 155 -3.59 25.49 9.66
C ARG A 155 -2.91 24.24 10.23
N ALA A 156 -3.64 23.13 10.37
CA ALA A 156 -3.06 21.84 10.74
C ALA A 156 -2.05 21.32 9.70
N GLN A 157 -2.18 21.73 8.43
CA GLN A 157 -1.23 21.40 7.35
C GLN A 157 0.00 22.31 7.33
N CYS A 158 -0.14 23.61 7.66
CA CYS A 158 0.94 24.60 7.59
C CYS A 158 1.78 24.74 8.89
N HIS A 159 1.21 24.46 10.07
CA HIS A 159 1.95 24.54 11.34
C HIS A 159 2.58 23.18 11.72
N THR A 160 3.68 22.83 11.06
CA THR A 160 4.62 21.77 11.51
C THR A 160 5.58 22.23 12.62
N LYS A 161 5.40 23.45 13.17
CA LYS A 161 6.21 23.99 14.27
C LYS A 161 5.37 24.31 15.49
N LYS A 162 5.64 23.57 16.58
CA LYS A 162 5.25 23.82 17.98
C LYS A 162 3.76 24.12 18.18
N ILE A 163 2.90 23.15 17.89
CA ILE A 163 1.78 22.92 18.82
C ILE A 163 2.39 22.02 19.89
N GLY A 164 2.48 22.54 21.12
CA GLY A 164 3.08 21.81 22.23
C GLY A 164 2.46 20.42 22.38
N GLU A 165 3.20 19.52 23.01
CA GLU A 165 2.72 18.24 23.52
C GLU A 165 1.58 18.46 24.54
N GLN A 166 0.44 18.97 24.09
CA GLN A 166 -0.81 18.72 24.78
C GLN A 166 -1.16 17.29 24.44
N ARG A 167 -0.70 16.38 25.32
CA ARG A 167 -1.33 15.08 25.52
C ARG A 167 -2.85 15.36 25.56
N MET A 168 -3.53 15.02 24.48
CA MET A 168 -4.98 14.88 24.51
C MET A 168 -5.27 13.72 25.44
N GLU A 169 -5.40 13.99 26.73
CA GLU A 169 -6.11 13.11 27.65
C GLU A 169 -7.59 13.16 27.24
N GLY A 170 -8.00 12.24 26.36
CA GLY A 170 -9.35 12.24 25.80
C GLY A 170 -9.73 10.91 25.13
N GLY A 171 -10.47 10.08 25.87
CA GLY A 171 -11.16 8.87 25.39
C GLY A 171 -10.60 7.54 25.92
N ASN A 172 -11.24 6.96 26.95
CA ASN A 172 -10.85 5.69 27.58
C ASN A 172 -11.14 4.43 26.73
N GLN A 173 -11.60 4.55 25.48
CA GLN A 173 -11.99 3.40 24.66
C GLN A 173 -10.84 2.94 23.78
N SER A 174 -10.23 1.82 24.19
CA SER A 174 -9.25 1.09 23.38
C SER A 174 -9.91 -0.07 22.64
N ILE A 175 -9.58 -0.22 21.36
CA ILE A 175 -10.15 -1.22 20.46
C ILE A 175 -9.09 -2.25 20.06
N ARG A 176 -9.41 -3.54 20.17
CA ARG A 176 -8.60 -4.61 19.55
C ARG A 176 -9.08 -4.80 18.14
N ILE A 177 -8.19 -4.69 17.15
CA ILE A 177 -8.57 -4.93 15.76
C ILE A 177 -8.83 -6.44 15.58
N PRO A 178 -10.06 -6.84 15.19
CA PRO A 178 -10.38 -8.25 15.10
C PRO A 178 -9.75 -8.89 13.86
N ARG A 179 -9.53 -8.09 12.81
CA ARG A 179 -9.10 -8.53 11.48
C ARG A 179 -8.78 -7.35 10.57
N ILE A 180 -8.12 -7.62 9.46
CA ILE A 180 -7.93 -6.66 8.35
C ILE A 180 -8.55 -7.28 7.09
N ASP A 181 -9.51 -6.60 6.46
CA ASP A 181 -10.15 -7.03 5.22
C ASP A 181 -9.36 -6.54 4.00
N MET A 182 -8.78 -5.34 4.09
CA MET A 182 -8.07 -4.67 3.00
C MET A 182 -6.74 -4.09 3.50
N LEU A 183 -5.64 -4.46 2.88
CA LEU A 183 -4.31 -3.92 3.15
C LEU A 183 -3.77 -3.23 1.90
N PHE A 184 -3.60 -1.91 1.95
CA PHE A 184 -3.05 -1.12 0.85
C PHE A 184 -1.58 -0.76 1.13
N LEU A 185 -0.69 -1.26 0.28
CA LEU A 185 0.75 -1.06 0.36
C LEU A 185 1.17 0.06 -0.60
N THR A 186 0.94 1.31 -0.19
CA THR A 186 1.01 2.51 -1.05
C THR A 186 2.22 3.39 -0.81
N ALA A 187 2.84 3.30 0.37
CA ALA A 187 3.98 4.14 0.71
C ALA A 187 5.16 3.84 -0.21
N GLY A 188 6.03 4.84 -0.40
CA GLY A 188 7.23 4.62 -1.20
C GLY A 188 7.99 5.90 -1.48
N ILE A 189 9.19 5.73 -2.01
CA ILE A 189 10.10 6.78 -2.43
C ILE A 189 10.65 6.48 -3.81
N GLY A 190 11.04 7.52 -4.55
CA GLY A 190 11.67 7.39 -5.86
C GLY A 190 13.19 7.28 -5.85
N GLY A 191 13.85 7.83 -4.83
CA GLY A 191 15.32 7.85 -4.76
C GLY A 191 15.98 8.70 -5.86
N TRP A 192 15.28 9.69 -6.41
CA TRP A 192 15.81 10.55 -7.48
C TRP A 192 16.60 11.75 -6.93
N SER A 193 17.74 12.02 -7.55
CA SER A 193 18.60 13.18 -7.27
C SER A 193 18.42 14.30 -8.30
N GLY A 194 17.87 14.01 -9.48
CA GLY A 194 17.65 15.02 -10.50
C GLY A 194 17.03 14.52 -11.81
N ILE A 195 17.08 15.38 -12.82
CA ILE A 195 16.59 15.15 -14.18
C ILE A 195 17.73 15.46 -15.15
N ASN A 196 17.97 14.55 -16.11
CA ASN A 196 18.81 14.83 -17.27
C ASN A 196 18.01 15.69 -18.26
N TRP A 197 18.13 17.02 -18.13
CA TRP A 197 17.35 17.97 -18.92
C TRP A 197 17.57 17.86 -20.43
N LEU A 198 18.79 17.53 -20.87
CA LEU A 198 19.07 17.37 -22.30
C LEU A 198 18.32 16.16 -22.88
N SER A 199 18.36 15.02 -22.18
CA SER A 199 17.57 13.85 -22.57
C SER A 199 16.08 14.13 -22.49
N ALA A 200 15.62 14.79 -21.42
CA ALA A 200 14.21 15.14 -21.24
C ALA A 200 13.69 16.01 -22.39
N MET A 201 14.42 17.07 -22.76
CA MET A 201 14.04 17.95 -23.87
C MET A 201 14.01 17.20 -25.20
N LYS A 202 15.03 16.36 -25.46
CA LYS A 202 15.10 15.53 -26.67
C LYS A 202 13.90 14.59 -26.75
N ASP A 203 13.62 13.86 -25.67
CA ASP A 203 12.55 12.87 -25.64
C ASP A 203 11.17 13.55 -25.74
N MET A 204 10.95 14.71 -25.09
CA MET A 204 9.73 15.51 -25.28
C MET A 204 9.51 15.90 -26.73
N CYS A 205 10.56 16.33 -27.44
CA CYS A 205 10.47 16.77 -28.83
C CYS A 205 10.21 15.62 -29.81
N LEU A 206 10.71 14.42 -29.51
CA LEU A 206 10.52 13.24 -30.37
C LEU A 206 9.18 12.56 -30.11
N ASP A 207 8.84 12.37 -28.83
CA ASP A 207 7.62 11.72 -28.39
C ASP A 207 7.28 12.09 -26.94
N VAL A 208 6.85 13.33 -26.71
CA VAL A 208 5.46 13.50 -26.29
C VAL A 208 4.93 12.54 -25.22
N VAL A 209 4.16 11.58 -25.72
CA VAL A 209 3.39 10.66 -24.91
C VAL A 209 4.29 9.65 -24.22
N ASP A 210 5.26 9.08 -24.94
CA ASP A 210 6.18 8.09 -24.39
C ASP A 210 7.06 8.69 -23.30
N ALA A 211 7.63 9.87 -23.57
CA ALA A 211 8.59 10.52 -22.68
C ALA A 211 7.97 10.98 -21.35
N VAL A 212 6.65 11.15 -21.28
CA VAL A 212 5.92 11.51 -20.04
C VAL A 212 5.30 10.27 -19.39
N THR A 213 4.96 9.23 -20.16
CA THR A 213 4.44 7.97 -19.61
C THR A 213 5.56 7.09 -19.02
N TRP A 214 6.67 6.97 -19.74
CA TRP A 214 7.87 6.19 -19.41
C TRP A 214 9.16 7.03 -19.47
N PRO A 215 9.29 8.08 -18.64
CA PRO A 215 10.48 8.93 -18.57
C PRO A 215 11.76 8.15 -18.30
N LYS A 216 12.72 8.23 -19.23
CA LYS A 216 14.07 7.61 -19.13
C LYS A 216 15.16 8.59 -18.65
N TYR A 217 14.78 9.84 -18.41
CA TYR A 217 15.69 10.94 -18.09
C TYR A 217 15.79 11.26 -16.59
N LYS A 218 15.30 10.39 -15.72
CA LYS A 218 15.41 10.57 -14.26
C LYS A 218 16.79 10.11 -13.80
N ILE A 219 17.38 10.85 -12.87
CA ILE A 219 18.68 10.51 -12.29
C ILE A 219 18.41 10.03 -10.86
N ALA A 220 18.82 8.81 -10.54
CA ALA A 220 18.70 8.23 -9.20
C ALA A 220 19.98 8.35 -8.38
N THR A 221 19.84 8.27 -7.06
CA THR A 221 20.95 8.11 -6.13
C THR A 221 21.31 6.63 -6.01
N VAL A 222 22.33 6.20 -6.77
CA VAL A 222 22.83 4.82 -6.74
C VAL A 222 23.48 4.53 -5.38
N GLY A 223 23.22 3.34 -4.83
CA GLY A 223 23.80 2.89 -3.56
C GLY A 223 23.19 3.54 -2.30
N ALA A 224 22.02 4.18 -2.40
CA ALA A 224 21.35 4.75 -1.24
C ALA A 224 20.94 3.68 -0.22
N LEU A 225 21.41 3.81 1.03
CA LEU A 225 21.14 2.88 2.12
C LEU A 225 20.13 3.44 3.12
N ALA A 226 19.28 2.57 3.64
CA ALA A 226 18.49 2.83 4.83
C ALA A 226 19.42 3.06 6.02
N ARG A 227 18.92 3.77 7.05
CA ARG A 227 19.68 4.00 8.28
C ARG A 227 20.00 2.67 8.96
N PRO A 228 21.10 2.58 9.72
CA PRO A 228 21.39 1.39 10.51
C PRO A 228 20.23 1.03 11.45
N GLN A 229 19.90 -0.24 11.55
CA GLN A 229 18.83 -0.83 12.35
C GLN A 229 19.33 -1.19 13.77
N LEU A 230 20.62 -1.50 13.91
CA LEU A 230 21.24 -1.79 15.20
C LEU A 230 21.74 -0.52 15.90
N GLU A 231 21.58 -0.46 17.22
CA GLU A 231 22.08 0.67 18.01
C GLU A 231 23.62 0.69 18.08
N SER A 232 24.27 -0.48 18.11
CA SER A 232 25.74 -0.60 18.12
C SER A 232 26.35 0.07 16.90
N THR A 233 25.80 -0.19 15.71
CA THR A 233 26.22 0.40 14.44
C THR A 233 26.01 1.92 14.40
N ARG A 234 24.87 2.42 14.91
CA ARG A 234 24.60 3.88 14.96
C ARG A 234 25.59 4.64 15.83
N ARG A 235 25.98 4.07 16.97
CA ARG A 235 26.93 4.69 17.91
C ARG A 235 28.34 4.75 17.32
N LYS A 236 28.81 3.67 16.67
CA LYS A 236 30.11 3.65 15.98
C LYS A 236 30.23 4.73 14.88
N GLY A 237 29.17 4.96 14.08
CA GLY A 237 29.18 5.98 13.03
C GLY A 237 29.24 7.43 13.53
N LEU A 238 28.81 7.69 14.78
CA LEU A 238 28.93 9.02 15.40
C LEU A 238 30.36 9.30 15.86
N ASP A 239 31.07 8.28 16.34
CA ASP A 239 32.45 8.39 16.83
C ASP A 239 33.48 8.49 15.68
N ASP A 240 33.20 7.88 14.52
CA ASP A 240 34.07 7.90 13.34
C ASP A 240 33.94 9.16 12.44
N SER A 241 33.03 10.08 12.77
CA SER A 241 32.80 11.33 12.01
C SER A 241 34.01 12.31 12.01
N ALA A 242 35.10 11.96 12.70
CA ALA A 242 36.35 12.73 12.76
C ALA A 242 37.45 12.25 11.79
N LYS A 243 37.26 11.19 11.00
CA LYS A 243 38.26 10.72 10.02
C LYS A 243 37.64 10.39 8.66
N PRO A 244 38.32 10.73 7.54
CA PRO A 244 37.85 10.36 6.21
C PRO A 244 37.86 8.83 6.04
N PRO A 245 36.91 8.25 5.27
CA PRO A 245 36.75 6.80 5.17
C PRO A 245 37.95 6.19 4.43
N GLN A 246 38.72 5.38 5.14
CA GLN A 246 39.63 4.41 4.53
C GLN A 246 38.86 3.13 4.20
N PRO A 247 39.21 2.41 3.12
CA PRO A 247 38.58 1.15 2.78
C PRO A 247 39.12 0.05 3.72
N VAL A 248 38.53 -0.07 4.92
CA VAL A 248 38.84 -1.15 5.86
C VAL A 248 37.80 -2.26 5.68
N GLN A 249 38.30 -3.44 5.32
CA GLN A 249 37.59 -4.72 5.21
C GLN A 249 37.20 -5.27 6.60
N THR A 250 36.50 -4.51 7.42
CA THR A 250 35.81 -5.07 8.59
C THR A 250 34.46 -5.64 8.14
N PRO A 251 34.09 -6.87 8.54
CA PRO A 251 32.73 -7.36 8.31
C PRO A 251 31.78 -6.34 8.92
N LEU A 252 30.87 -5.79 8.10
CA LEU A 252 29.82 -4.95 8.66
C LEU A 252 29.06 -5.82 9.66
N GLU A 253 28.98 -5.37 10.91
CA GLU A 253 28.17 -6.01 11.96
C GLU A 253 26.69 -6.07 11.57
N GLU A 254 26.30 -5.28 10.57
CA GLU A 254 24.95 -5.15 10.03
C GLU A 254 24.96 -5.18 8.48
N PRO A 255 24.14 -6.02 7.83
CA PRO A 255 24.09 -6.08 6.37
C PRO A 255 23.52 -4.79 5.75
N ALA A 256 23.93 -4.49 4.51
CA ALA A 256 23.41 -3.34 3.78
C ALA A 256 21.91 -3.50 3.45
N LEU A 257 21.15 -2.43 3.63
CA LEU A 257 19.73 -2.35 3.30
C LEU A 257 19.46 -1.18 2.36
N GLY A 258 19.06 -1.45 1.12
CA GLY A 258 18.75 -0.42 0.13
C GLY A 258 17.55 0.42 0.53
N GLU A 259 17.67 1.75 0.48
CA GLU A 259 16.63 2.67 0.99
C GLU A 259 15.33 2.56 0.17
N VAL A 260 15.44 2.62 -1.15
CA VAL A 260 14.29 2.57 -2.08
C VAL A 260 13.63 1.20 -2.04
N PHE A 261 14.44 0.14 -2.05
CA PHE A 261 13.99 -1.24 -1.90
C PHE A 261 13.22 -1.44 -0.58
N CYS A 262 13.78 -0.97 0.53
CA CYS A 262 13.16 -1.10 1.84
C CYS A 262 11.82 -0.35 1.94
N ALA A 263 11.81 0.91 1.48
CA ALA A 263 10.60 1.74 1.50
C ALA A 263 9.47 1.20 0.61
N ASN A 264 9.81 0.66 -0.56
CA ASN A 264 8.82 0.28 -1.57
C ASN A 264 8.37 -1.19 -1.46
N VAL A 265 9.27 -2.09 -1.04
CA VAL A 265 9.05 -3.55 -1.09
C VAL A 265 9.26 -4.19 0.27
N PHE A 266 10.48 -4.19 0.82
CA PHE A 266 10.82 -5.06 1.94
C PHE A 266 10.12 -4.68 3.25
N GLY A 267 9.98 -3.39 3.54
CA GLY A 267 9.23 -2.94 4.71
C GLY A 267 7.74 -3.31 4.63
N HIS A 268 7.16 -3.25 3.43
CA HIS A 268 5.80 -3.73 3.19
C HIS A 268 5.68 -5.25 3.27
N TYR A 269 6.70 -5.97 2.78
CA TYR A 269 6.77 -7.42 2.82
C TYR A 269 6.74 -7.92 4.27
N ILE A 270 7.61 -7.39 5.13
CA ILE A 270 7.61 -7.69 6.57
C ILE A 270 6.27 -7.31 7.20
N LEU A 271 5.77 -6.10 6.95
CA LEU A 271 4.49 -5.67 7.52
C LEU A 271 3.34 -6.61 7.13
N ALA A 272 3.24 -6.99 5.87
CA ALA A 272 2.19 -7.89 5.40
C ALA A 272 2.33 -9.29 6.03
N HIS A 273 3.55 -9.84 6.07
CA HIS A 273 3.84 -11.12 6.73
C HIS A 273 3.44 -11.10 8.21
N GLU A 274 3.88 -10.09 8.96
CA GLU A 274 3.60 -9.98 10.40
C GLU A 274 2.12 -9.69 10.72
N LEU A 275 1.32 -9.29 9.73
CA LEU A 275 -0.12 -9.11 9.83
C LEU A 275 -0.92 -10.35 9.40
N MET A 276 -0.27 -11.46 9.03
CA MET A 276 -0.97 -12.71 8.68
C MET A 276 -1.97 -13.20 9.74
N PRO A 277 -1.74 -13.03 11.06
CA PRO A 277 -2.75 -13.36 12.07
C PRO A 277 -4.06 -12.55 11.96
N LEU A 278 -4.04 -11.36 11.36
CA LEU A 278 -5.22 -10.51 11.13
C LEU A 278 -5.80 -10.64 9.71
N LEU A 279 -4.98 -11.11 8.77
CA LEU A 279 -5.34 -11.27 7.35
C LEU A 279 -5.84 -12.70 7.03
N SER A 280 -5.38 -13.70 7.76
CA SER A 280 -5.80 -15.09 7.63
C SER A 280 -6.97 -15.36 8.57
N ARG A 281 -8.02 -16.03 8.08
CA ARG A 281 -9.25 -16.27 8.87
C ARG A 281 -9.68 -17.73 8.86
N PRO A 282 -10.25 -18.24 9.95
CA PRO A 282 -11.04 -19.47 9.91
C PRO A 282 -12.18 -19.36 8.88
N ALA A 283 -12.35 -20.36 8.03
CA ALA A 283 -13.51 -20.45 7.17
C ALA A 283 -14.75 -20.71 8.03
N THR A 284 -15.68 -19.75 8.07
CA THR A 284 -16.99 -19.92 8.73
C THR A 284 -18.10 -20.00 7.68
N ALA A 285 -19.29 -20.47 8.07
CA ALA A 285 -20.45 -20.51 7.18
C ALA A 285 -20.84 -19.11 6.64
N SER A 286 -20.53 -18.05 7.39
CA SER A 286 -20.80 -16.64 7.06
C SER A 286 -19.65 -15.92 6.36
N CYS A 287 -18.40 -16.36 6.53
CA CYS A 287 -17.20 -15.66 6.03
C CYS A 287 -16.37 -16.57 5.11
N ARG A 288 -16.58 -16.41 3.80
CA ARG A 288 -15.85 -17.16 2.75
C ARG A 288 -14.88 -16.30 1.92
N SER A 289 -14.89 -14.98 2.09
CA SER A 289 -14.04 -14.08 1.30
C SER A 289 -12.68 -13.89 1.96
N SER A 290 -11.61 -14.10 1.20
CA SER A 290 -10.24 -13.80 1.60
C SER A 290 -10.00 -12.30 1.80
N SER A 291 -9.21 -11.93 2.80
CA SER A 291 -8.64 -10.58 2.90
C SER A 291 -7.78 -10.25 1.68
N ARG A 292 -7.64 -8.96 1.38
CA ARG A 292 -6.99 -8.48 0.15
C ARG A 292 -5.75 -7.66 0.49
N ILE A 293 -4.63 -8.03 -0.11
CA ILE A 293 -3.38 -7.28 -0.03
C ILE A 293 -3.15 -6.65 -1.40
N ILE A 294 -3.27 -5.33 -1.49
CA ILE A 294 -3.21 -4.57 -2.74
C ILE A 294 -1.87 -3.86 -2.80
N TRP A 295 -1.01 -4.36 -3.68
CA TRP A 295 0.34 -3.84 -3.92
C TRP A 295 0.31 -2.74 -4.97
N ILE A 296 0.95 -1.61 -4.66
CA ILE A 296 1.02 -0.47 -5.57
C ILE A 296 2.37 -0.46 -6.29
N SER A 297 2.35 -1.00 -7.50
CA SER A 297 3.44 -0.95 -8.47
C SER A 297 3.39 0.33 -9.31
N SER A 298 4.14 0.38 -10.40
CA SER A 298 4.25 1.48 -11.35
C SER A 298 4.05 0.99 -12.78
N ILE A 299 3.62 1.88 -13.68
CA ILE A 299 3.61 1.59 -15.12
C ILE A 299 5.03 1.44 -15.71
N GLN A 300 6.05 1.90 -14.98
CA GLN A 300 7.47 1.86 -15.37
C GLN A 300 8.23 0.68 -14.76
N ALA A 301 7.53 -0.39 -14.38
CA ALA A 301 8.16 -1.62 -13.90
C ALA A 301 8.71 -2.44 -15.08
N ALA A 302 9.75 -1.92 -15.75
CA ALA A 302 10.32 -2.55 -16.93
C ALA A 302 11.21 -3.75 -16.57
N ASP A 303 11.39 -4.64 -17.55
CA ASP A 303 12.23 -5.83 -17.39
C ASP A 303 13.72 -5.49 -17.30
N GLU A 304 14.17 -4.50 -18.07
CA GLU A 304 15.57 -4.05 -18.16
C GLU A 304 16.11 -3.38 -16.89
N ASP A 305 15.22 -2.95 -15.99
CA ASP A 305 15.59 -2.23 -14.76
C ASP A 305 15.87 -3.16 -13.57
N PHE A 306 15.58 -4.46 -13.68
CA PHE A 306 15.68 -5.41 -12.58
C PHE A 306 16.77 -6.47 -12.82
N SER A 307 17.54 -6.75 -11.77
CA SER A 307 18.51 -7.85 -11.74
C SER A 307 18.31 -8.68 -10.49
N ILE A 308 18.28 -10.01 -10.66
CA ILE A 308 18.15 -10.95 -9.53
C ILE A 308 19.42 -11.03 -8.68
N ASP A 309 20.57 -10.65 -9.24
CA ASP A 309 21.84 -10.59 -8.53
C ASP A 309 21.95 -9.34 -7.64
N ASP A 310 21.11 -8.33 -7.89
CA ASP A 310 21.01 -7.09 -7.12
C ASP A 310 19.55 -6.81 -6.75
N LEU A 311 18.95 -7.72 -5.96
CA LEU A 311 17.54 -7.65 -5.52
C LEU A 311 17.18 -6.31 -4.87
N GLN A 312 18.14 -5.70 -4.16
CA GLN A 312 17.97 -4.43 -3.46
C GLN A 312 18.23 -3.19 -4.36
N ALA A 313 18.66 -3.40 -5.59
CA ALA A 313 18.98 -2.38 -6.58
C ALA A 313 20.04 -1.37 -6.10
N LEU A 314 21.06 -1.84 -5.35
CA LEU A 314 22.12 -1.00 -4.81
C LEU A 314 23.07 -0.48 -5.90
N GLY A 315 23.35 -1.28 -6.93
CA GLY A 315 24.18 -0.91 -8.07
C GLY A 315 23.39 -0.36 -9.26
N SER A 316 22.05 -0.44 -9.23
CA SER A 316 21.21 -0.03 -10.34
C SER A 316 21.06 1.50 -10.46
N PRO A 317 21.11 2.06 -11.69
CA PRO A 317 20.75 3.46 -11.94
C PRO A 317 19.23 3.72 -11.87
N THR A 318 18.40 2.68 -11.78
CA THR A 318 16.93 2.73 -11.77
C THR A 318 16.34 1.95 -10.58
N PRO A 319 16.72 2.30 -9.33
CA PRO A 319 16.31 1.54 -8.13
C PRO A 319 14.79 1.59 -7.88
N TYR A 320 14.11 2.66 -8.30
CA TYR A 320 12.66 2.75 -8.20
C TYR A 320 11.97 1.74 -9.12
N GLU A 321 12.35 1.71 -10.39
CA GLU A 321 11.81 0.84 -11.42
C GLU A 321 12.07 -0.63 -11.06
N SER A 322 13.30 -0.94 -10.65
CA SER A 322 13.71 -2.26 -10.13
C SER A 322 12.80 -2.71 -8.97
N SER A 323 12.57 -1.84 -7.98
CA SER A 323 11.71 -2.16 -6.84
C SER A 323 10.25 -2.44 -7.25
N LYS A 324 9.75 -1.75 -8.29
CA LYS A 324 8.38 -1.93 -8.81
C LYS A 324 8.28 -3.18 -9.66
N ARG A 325 9.34 -3.54 -10.40
CA ARG A 325 9.46 -4.81 -11.12
C ARG A 325 9.48 -6.01 -10.17
N LEU A 326 10.17 -5.90 -9.05
CA LEU A 326 10.15 -6.92 -8.00
C LEU A 326 8.74 -7.15 -7.44
N ILE A 327 7.96 -6.08 -7.19
CA ILE A 327 6.56 -6.21 -6.77
C ILE A 327 5.73 -6.96 -7.83
N ASP A 328 5.89 -6.63 -9.11
CA ASP A 328 5.18 -7.33 -10.19
C ASP A 328 5.50 -8.84 -10.18
N LEU A 329 6.78 -9.20 -10.06
CA LEU A 329 7.24 -10.60 -10.01
C LEU A 329 6.66 -11.34 -8.80
N LEU A 330 6.72 -10.75 -7.60
CA LEU A 330 6.21 -11.40 -6.38
C LEU A 330 4.70 -11.63 -6.46
N VAL A 331 3.94 -10.60 -6.86
CA VAL A 331 2.47 -10.67 -6.83
C VAL A 331 1.92 -11.55 -7.93
N LEU A 332 2.37 -11.38 -9.18
CA LEU A 332 1.81 -12.12 -10.33
C LEU A 332 2.16 -13.61 -10.27
N THR A 333 3.29 -13.97 -9.65
CA THR A 333 3.70 -15.38 -9.54
C THR A 333 3.26 -16.06 -8.24
N SER A 334 2.80 -15.31 -7.24
CA SER A 334 2.52 -15.80 -5.87
C SER A 334 1.65 -17.06 -5.78
N GLU A 335 0.71 -17.26 -6.69
CA GLU A 335 -0.26 -18.36 -6.65
C GLU A 335 0.04 -19.49 -7.66
N LEU A 336 1.09 -19.33 -8.47
CA LEU A 336 1.51 -20.35 -9.43
C LEU A 336 1.97 -21.63 -8.72
N PRO A 337 1.65 -22.82 -9.25
CA PRO A 337 2.02 -24.09 -8.61
C PRO A 337 3.52 -24.25 -8.33
N SER A 338 4.37 -23.70 -9.20
CA SER A 338 5.83 -23.76 -9.11
C SER A 338 6.43 -22.82 -8.05
N VAL A 339 5.69 -21.77 -7.66
CA VAL A 339 6.14 -20.71 -6.73
C VAL A 339 5.46 -20.86 -5.37
N ARG A 340 4.22 -21.38 -5.33
CA ARG A 340 3.43 -21.56 -4.12
C ARG A 340 4.20 -22.20 -2.95
N PRO A 341 5.05 -23.24 -3.13
CA PRO A 341 5.83 -23.79 -2.03
C PRO A 341 6.81 -22.78 -1.40
N LEU A 342 7.39 -21.89 -2.21
CA LEU A 342 8.33 -20.85 -1.78
C LEU A 342 7.60 -19.66 -1.14
N ALA A 343 6.40 -19.34 -1.62
CA ALA A 343 5.58 -18.25 -1.08
C ALA A 343 4.78 -18.66 0.17
N THR A 344 4.56 -19.95 0.42
CA THR A 344 3.74 -20.43 1.54
C THR A 344 4.20 -19.90 2.91
N PRO A 345 5.51 -19.88 3.25
CA PRO A 345 5.98 -19.34 4.53
C PRO A 345 5.58 -17.89 4.77
N PHE A 346 5.47 -17.06 3.72
CA PHE A 346 5.02 -15.67 3.84
C PHE A 346 3.56 -15.56 4.29
N PHE A 347 2.70 -16.50 3.89
CA PHE A 347 1.28 -16.50 4.27
C PHE A 347 0.99 -17.25 5.56
N ASP A 348 2.01 -17.90 6.13
CA ASP A 348 1.85 -18.71 7.31
C ASP A 348 1.98 -17.84 8.56
N SER A 349 0.85 -17.70 9.24
CA SER A 349 0.77 -16.99 10.52
C SER A 349 1.62 -17.60 11.64
N ASP A 350 1.98 -18.89 11.56
CA ASP A 350 2.85 -19.53 12.56
C ASP A 350 4.32 -19.17 12.38
N ASN A 351 4.69 -18.64 11.21
CA ASN A 351 6.04 -18.17 10.92
C ASN A 351 6.26 -16.69 11.28
N THR A 352 5.26 -16.00 11.84
CA THR A 352 5.38 -14.58 12.19
C THR A 352 5.92 -14.39 13.60
N VAL A 353 6.70 -13.34 13.81
CA VAL A 353 7.21 -12.95 15.13
C VAL A 353 6.07 -12.47 16.04
N THR A 354 5.06 -11.83 15.45
CA THR A 354 3.90 -11.29 16.17
C THR A 354 2.96 -12.34 16.74
N ARG A 355 2.96 -13.58 16.23
CA ARG A 355 2.05 -14.61 16.75
C ARG A 355 2.57 -15.14 18.07
N ARG A 356 1.86 -14.82 19.16
CA ARG A 356 2.15 -15.40 20.48
C ARG A 356 1.58 -16.82 20.52
N SER A 357 2.44 -17.82 20.63
CA SER A 357 2.04 -19.19 20.99
C SER A 357 1.30 -19.14 22.33
N ASN A 358 -0.03 -19.24 22.31
CA ASN A 358 -0.77 -19.53 23.52
C ASN A 358 -0.44 -20.97 23.92
N THR A 359 0.47 -21.14 24.88
CA THR A 359 0.88 -22.43 25.46
C THR A 359 -0.22 -23.12 26.29
N GLN A 360 -1.52 -22.87 26.00
CA GLN A 360 -2.66 -23.40 26.75
C GLN A 360 -3.88 -23.80 25.90
N GLN A 361 -3.71 -24.17 24.64
CA GLN A 361 -4.72 -24.96 23.93
C GLN A 361 -4.15 -26.29 23.45
N THR A 362 -3.80 -27.13 24.43
CA THR A 362 -3.85 -28.59 24.25
C THR A 362 -5.33 -28.99 24.24
N GLY A 363 -5.87 -29.30 23.06
CA GLY A 363 -7.18 -29.96 22.95
C GLY A 363 -7.94 -29.60 21.68
N ALA A 364 -8.02 -30.57 20.76
CA ALA A 364 -8.81 -30.60 19.53
C ALA A 364 -8.36 -29.67 18.40
N GLU A 365 -7.30 -30.09 17.67
CA GLU A 365 -7.11 -29.70 16.27
C GLU A 365 -8.22 -30.34 15.43
N GLU A 366 -9.41 -29.72 15.39
CA GLU A 366 -10.24 -29.84 14.20
C GLU A 366 -9.50 -29.10 13.07
N ASP A 367 -9.44 -29.68 11.87
CA ASP A 367 -8.91 -29.05 10.65
C ASP A 367 -9.71 -27.79 10.31
N VAL A 368 -9.45 -26.69 11.01
CA VAL A 368 -10.05 -25.39 10.72
C VAL A 368 -9.42 -24.90 9.43
N VAL A 369 -10.17 -24.97 8.33
CA VAL A 369 -9.73 -24.48 7.02
C VAL A 369 -9.45 -22.99 7.13
N VAL A 370 -8.18 -22.59 7.07
CA VAL A 370 -7.78 -21.18 7.10
C VAL A 370 -7.84 -20.60 5.68
N ILE A 371 -8.66 -19.56 5.51
CA ILE A 371 -8.73 -18.76 4.29
C ILE A 371 -7.51 -17.83 4.26
N ARG A 372 -6.63 -18.05 3.28
CA ARG A 372 -5.44 -17.23 3.05
C ARG A 372 -5.83 -15.90 2.37
N PRO A 373 -5.12 -14.80 2.67
CA PRO A 373 -5.32 -13.55 1.95
C PRO A 373 -4.84 -13.66 0.49
N LYS A 374 -5.41 -12.84 -0.39
CA LYS A 374 -5.03 -12.75 -1.81
C LYS A 374 -4.25 -11.49 -2.11
N ASN A 375 -3.17 -11.64 -2.87
CA ASN A 375 -2.38 -10.51 -3.37
C ASN A 375 -2.93 -10.03 -4.72
N TYR A 376 -3.22 -8.74 -4.82
CA TYR A 376 -3.60 -8.06 -6.06
C TYR A 376 -2.58 -6.97 -6.42
N LEU A 377 -2.43 -6.73 -7.72
CA LEU A 377 -1.45 -5.79 -8.24
C LEU A 377 -2.14 -4.60 -8.91
N ALA A 378 -1.80 -3.39 -8.46
CA ALA A 378 -2.30 -2.15 -9.05
C ALA A 378 -1.19 -1.16 -9.37
N HIS A 379 -1.47 -0.19 -10.24
CA HIS A 379 -0.65 1.02 -10.36
C HIS A 379 -1.51 2.28 -10.56
N PRO A 380 -1.03 3.46 -10.10
CA PRO A 380 -1.82 4.69 -10.06
C PRO A 380 -1.95 5.42 -11.41
N GLY A 381 -1.35 4.88 -12.47
CA GLY A 381 -1.04 5.65 -13.68
C GLY A 381 -0.04 6.78 -13.39
N VAL A 382 -0.13 7.87 -14.14
CA VAL A 382 0.73 9.06 -14.03
C VAL A 382 -0.11 10.21 -13.48
N PHE A 383 0.27 10.67 -12.28
CA PHE A 383 -0.35 11.81 -11.62
C PHE A 383 0.70 12.78 -11.08
N ALA A 384 0.31 14.04 -10.89
CA ALA A 384 1.18 15.03 -10.27
C ALA A 384 1.37 14.69 -8.79
N SER A 385 2.53 14.15 -8.45
CA SER A 385 2.89 13.73 -7.10
C SER A 385 3.94 14.66 -6.50
N ASP A 386 3.99 14.70 -5.18
CA ASP A 386 4.99 15.47 -4.42
C ASP A 386 6.32 14.68 -4.23
N ILE A 387 6.54 13.63 -5.01
CA ILE A 387 7.70 12.72 -4.85
C ILE A 387 9.02 13.35 -5.29
N MET A 388 8.96 14.38 -6.14
CA MET A 388 10.11 15.17 -6.58
C MET A 388 9.89 16.63 -6.19
N PRO A 389 10.78 17.25 -5.39
CA PRO A 389 10.63 18.64 -4.99
C PRO A 389 10.95 19.56 -6.18
N LEU A 390 9.92 19.96 -6.92
CA LEU A 390 10.01 20.90 -8.04
C LEU A 390 9.54 22.29 -7.62
N ASN A 391 10.07 23.34 -8.25
CA ASN A 391 9.54 24.69 -8.06
C ASN A 391 8.10 24.77 -8.59
N PHE A 392 7.32 25.70 -8.05
CA PHE A 392 5.90 25.84 -8.41
C PHE A 392 5.66 26.01 -9.92
N LEU A 393 6.55 26.74 -10.60
CA LEU A 393 6.46 26.95 -12.05
C LEU A 393 6.66 25.65 -12.84
N LEU A 394 7.62 24.79 -12.48
CA LEU A 394 7.79 23.48 -13.11
C LEU A 394 6.65 22.53 -12.78
N VAL A 395 6.06 22.63 -11.58
CA VAL A 395 4.85 21.85 -11.24
C VAL A 395 3.67 22.28 -12.12
N LEU A 396 3.49 23.57 -12.36
CA LEU A 396 2.43 24.09 -13.23
C LEU A 396 2.64 23.64 -14.68
N PHE A 397 3.85 23.80 -15.20
CA PHE A 397 4.21 23.36 -16.55
C PHE A 397 4.09 21.84 -16.70
N GLY A 398 4.60 21.08 -15.74
CA GLY A 398 4.45 19.62 -15.70
C GLY A 398 2.99 19.19 -15.72
N LYS A 399 2.13 19.83 -14.93
CA LYS A 399 0.68 19.57 -14.99
C LYS A 399 0.08 19.86 -16.37
N PHE A 400 0.47 20.98 -17.00
CA PHE A 400 0.03 21.29 -18.36
C PHE A 400 0.45 20.20 -19.36
N VAL A 401 1.71 19.74 -19.30
CA VAL A 401 2.21 18.65 -20.13
C VAL A 401 1.42 17.36 -19.90
N LEU A 402 1.10 17.02 -18.64
CA LEU A 402 0.26 15.86 -18.34
C LEU A 402 -1.15 15.98 -18.96
N TYR A 403 -1.76 17.17 -18.95
CA TYR A 403 -3.05 17.40 -19.61
C TYR A 403 -2.94 17.28 -21.13
N LEU A 404 -1.88 17.83 -21.73
CA LEU A 404 -1.61 17.69 -23.16
C LEU A 404 -1.50 16.22 -23.56
N VAL A 405 -0.72 15.42 -22.83
CA VAL A 405 -0.54 13.99 -23.12
C VAL A 405 -1.85 13.20 -22.93
N ARG A 406 -2.68 13.54 -21.94
CA ARG A 406 -4.03 12.98 -21.83
C ARG A 406 -4.89 13.31 -23.05
N TRP A 407 -4.87 14.55 -23.54
CA TRP A 407 -5.63 14.96 -24.73
C TRP A 407 -5.16 14.28 -26.01
N LEU A 408 -3.87 13.95 -26.09
CA LEU A 408 -3.30 13.11 -27.15
C LEU A 408 -3.71 11.63 -27.04
N GLY A 409 -4.54 11.27 -26.05
CA GLY A 409 -5.15 9.95 -25.95
C GLY A 409 -4.41 8.98 -25.03
N SER A 410 -3.46 9.43 -24.20
CA SER A 410 -2.83 8.53 -23.23
C SER A 410 -3.83 8.15 -22.13
N PRO A 411 -4.13 6.85 -21.92
CA PRO A 411 -5.06 6.45 -20.88
C PRO A 411 -4.45 6.53 -19.49
N TRP A 412 -3.12 6.53 -19.35
CA TRP A 412 -2.45 6.38 -18.07
C TRP A 412 -2.36 7.68 -17.27
N HIS A 413 -2.68 8.82 -17.87
CA HIS A 413 -2.49 10.12 -17.26
C HIS A 413 -3.67 10.47 -16.36
N THR A 414 -3.67 10.02 -15.12
CA THR A 414 -4.73 10.29 -14.13
C THR A 414 -4.66 11.70 -13.54
N ILE A 415 -3.47 12.33 -13.54
CA ILE A 415 -3.15 13.73 -13.16
C ILE A 415 -3.43 14.06 -11.69
N GLN A 416 -4.62 13.70 -11.19
CA GLN A 416 -5.09 13.92 -9.84
C GLN A 416 -4.94 12.64 -9.02
N PRO A 417 -4.39 12.72 -7.78
CA PRO A 417 -4.23 11.55 -6.92
C PRO A 417 -5.54 10.80 -6.62
N TYR A 418 -6.69 11.48 -6.58
CA TYR A 418 -8.00 10.85 -6.39
C TYR A 418 -8.41 9.93 -7.55
N LYS A 419 -8.14 10.35 -8.79
CA LYS A 419 -8.37 9.52 -9.98
C LYS A 419 -7.37 8.38 -10.07
N ALA A 420 -6.15 8.62 -9.61
CA ALA A 420 -5.12 7.60 -9.51
C ALA A 420 -5.52 6.44 -8.58
N ALA A 421 -6.42 6.67 -7.63
CA ALA A 421 -6.89 5.63 -6.69
C ALA A 421 -8.01 4.72 -7.25
N VAL A 422 -8.49 4.91 -8.49
CA VAL A 422 -9.62 4.14 -9.02
C VAL A 422 -9.36 2.63 -9.07
N ALA A 423 -8.21 2.19 -9.60
CA ALA A 423 -7.91 0.76 -9.71
C ALA A 423 -7.72 0.05 -8.36
N PRO A 424 -6.93 0.56 -7.40
CA PRO A 424 -6.80 -0.11 -6.11
C PRO A 424 -8.10 -0.09 -5.31
N VAL A 425 -8.90 0.98 -5.34
CA VAL A 425 -10.20 0.99 -4.65
C VAL A 425 -11.17 0.02 -5.33
N TRP A 426 -11.19 -0.04 -6.66
CA TRP A 426 -11.97 -1.02 -7.41
C TRP A 426 -11.59 -2.46 -7.05
N LEU A 427 -10.29 -2.78 -6.95
CA LEU A 427 -9.81 -4.08 -6.48
C LEU A 427 -10.24 -4.40 -5.05
N ALA A 428 -10.43 -3.38 -4.21
CA ALA A 428 -10.85 -3.55 -2.83
C ALA A 428 -12.36 -3.76 -2.68
N THR A 429 -13.17 -3.09 -3.50
CA THR A 429 -14.64 -3.08 -3.39
C THR A 429 -15.34 -4.07 -4.33
N THR A 430 -14.68 -4.55 -5.39
CA THR A 430 -15.25 -5.56 -6.30
C THR A 430 -15.54 -6.86 -5.56
N ARG A 431 -16.58 -7.62 -5.94
CA ARG A 431 -16.88 -8.90 -5.29
C ARG A 431 -15.74 -9.91 -5.47
N ALA A 432 -15.42 -10.66 -4.41
CA ALA A 432 -14.31 -11.62 -4.43
C ALA A 432 -14.49 -12.69 -5.52
N GLU A 433 -15.72 -13.19 -5.73
CA GLU A 433 -15.99 -14.21 -6.75
C GLU A 433 -15.74 -13.69 -8.18
N ALA A 434 -15.98 -12.39 -8.42
CA ALA A 434 -15.74 -11.79 -9.72
C ALA A 434 -14.23 -11.67 -10.00
N LEU A 435 -13.44 -11.28 -9.00
CA LEU A 435 -11.97 -11.24 -9.12
C LEU A 435 -11.39 -12.64 -9.28
N ASP A 436 -11.90 -13.62 -8.54
CA ASP A 436 -11.45 -15.01 -8.60
C ASP A 436 -11.72 -15.67 -9.95
N GLN A 437 -12.85 -15.33 -10.57
CA GLN A 437 -13.16 -15.72 -11.94
C GLN A 437 -12.24 -15.05 -12.95
N LEU A 438 -11.95 -13.75 -12.78
CA LEU A 438 -11.05 -13.02 -13.67
C LEU A 438 -9.61 -13.56 -13.62
N GLU A 439 -9.13 -13.96 -12.43
CA GLU A 439 -7.77 -14.48 -12.26
C GLU A 439 -7.67 -16.02 -12.32
N GLU A 440 -8.76 -16.72 -12.68
CA GLU A 440 -8.84 -18.18 -12.75
C GLU A 440 -8.25 -18.89 -11.52
N GLY A 441 -8.62 -18.43 -10.33
CA GLY A 441 -8.09 -18.99 -9.07
C GLY A 441 -6.59 -18.75 -8.87
N GLY A 442 -6.07 -17.65 -9.41
CA GLY A 442 -4.68 -17.19 -9.21
C GLY A 442 -3.70 -17.60 -10.30
N LEU A 443 -4.14 -18.33 -11.32
CA LEU A 443 -3.30 -18.73 -12.46
C LEU A 443 -3.15 -17.61 -13.49
N CYS A 444 -4.15 -16.74 -13.60
CA CYS A 444 -4.24 -15.69 -14.61
C CYS A 444 -4.25 -14.28 -13.98
N LYS A 445 -3.26 -13.99 -13.12
CA LYS A 445 -3.20 -12.70 -12.40
C LYS A 445 -2.99 -11.52 -13.34
N VAL A 446 -3.62 -10.39 -13.00
CA VAL A 446 -3.62 -9.18 -13.82
C VAL A 446 -3.07 -7.99 -13.05
N LYS A 447 -2.29 -7.15 -13.74
CA LYS A 447 -1.91 -5.82 -13.25
C LYS A 447 -2.97 -4.80 -13.64
N TRP A 448 -3.61 -4.18 -12.64
CA TRP A 448 -4.67 -3.19 -12.86
C TRP A 448 -4.17 -1.75 -12.72
N GLY A 449 -4.24 -0.99 -13.80
CA GLY A 449 -3.91 0.42 -13.83
C GLY A 449 -5.11 1.32 -13.65
N SER A 450 -4.91 2.41 -12.91
CA SER A 450 -5.82 3.55 -12.94
C SER A 450 -5.65 4.31 -14.24
N ALA A 451 -6.70 4.35 -15.04
CA ALA A 451 -6.72 5.00 -16.34
C ALA A 451 -7.79 6.10 -16.40
N THR A 452 -7.63 7.02 -17.35
CA THR A 452 -8.63 8.03 -17.70
C THR A 452 -8.76 8.16 -19.20
N ASP A 453 -9.93 8.53 -19.70
CA ASP A 453 -10.05 8.96 -21.09
C ASP A 453 -9.57 10.41 -21.30
N THR A 454 -9.69 10.92 -22.54
CA THR A 454 -9.30 12.29 -22.92
C THR A 454 -10.05 13.37 -22.15
N ARG A 455 -11.26 13.07 -21.65
CA ARG A 455 -12.07 13.98 -20.83
C ARG A 455 -11.77 13.84 -19.34
N GLY A 456 -10.90 12.90 -18.97
CA GLY A 456 -10.51 12.64 -17.60
C GLY A 456 -11.49 11.76 -16.84
N ARG A 457 -12.40 11.02 -17.49
CA ARG A 457 -13.25 10.03 -16.81
C ARG A 457 -12.40 8.83 -16.44
N GLU A 458 -12.31 8.53 -15.15
CA GLU A 458 -11.47 7.44 -14.64
C GLU A 458 -12.11 6.04 -14.80
N ARG A 459 -11.26 5.01 -14.86
CA ARG A 459 -11.64 3.61 -14.88
C ARG A 459 -10.45 2.70 -14.53
N PRO A 460 -10.68 1.51 -13.93
CA PRO A 460 -9.65 0.47 -13.93
C PRO A 460 -9.41 -0.01 -15.37
N LYS A 461 -8.17 -0.39 -15.67
CA LYS A 461 -7.75 -0.90 -16.98
C LYS A 461 -6.63 -1.93 -16.79
N GLN A 462 -6.64 -3.00 -17.57
CA GLN A 462 -5.53 -3.97 -17.55
C GLN A 462 -4.26 -3.37 -18.15
N THR A 463 -3.12 -3.75 -17.58
CA THR A 463 -1.81 -3.26 -17.99
C THR A 463 -0.91 -4.43 -18.34
N GLU A 464 -0.33 -4.41 -19.53
CA GLU A 464 0.65 -5.41 -19.95
C GLU A 464 1.92 -5.33 -19.10
N VAL A 465 2.43 -6.48 -18.71
CA VAL A 465 3.68 -6.63 -17.96
C VAL A 465 4.69 -7.38 -18.82
N ALA A 466 5.86 -6.80 -19.03
CA ALA A 466 6.93 -7.43 -19.81
C ALA A 466 7.27 -8.83 -19.28
N GLY A 467 7.30 -9.83 -20.16
CA GLY A 467 7.53 -11.23 -19.80
C GLY A 467 6.30 -12.00 -19.27
N TRP A 468 5.24 -11.30 -18.84
CA TRP A 468 4.00 -11.90 -18.35
C TRP A 468 2.83 -11.77 -19.34
N GLY A 469 2.77 -10.66 -20.08
CA GLY A 469 1.62 -10.29 -20.90
C GLY A 469 0.52 -9.59 -20.08
N TRP A 470 -0.74 -9.82 -20.45
CA TRP A 470 -1.90 -9.16 -19.84
C TRP A 470 -2.39 -9.88 -18.58
N ASP A 471 -2.47 -11.21 -18.65
CA ASP A 471 -3.00 -12.10 -17.62
C ASP A 471 -2.13 -13.36 -17.44
N GLY A 472 -0.96 -13.44 -18.07
CA GLY A 472 -0.09 -14.62 -18.00
C GLY A 472 -0.31 -15.65 -19.09
N ARG A 473 -1.34 -15.50 -19.95
CA ARG A 473 -1.59 -16.43 -21.07
C ARG A 473 -0.71 -16.11 -22.28
N VAL A 474 -0.09 -17.15 -22.81
CA VAL A 474 0.72 -17.08 -24.03
C VAL A 474 -0.20 -17.17 -25.27
N GLY A 475 0.04 -16.32 -26.25
CA GLY A 475 -0.65 -16.38 -27.54
C GLY A 475 -2.06 -15.76 -27.58
N ALA A 476 -2.54 -15.17 -26.49
CA ALA A 476 -3.77 -14.38 -26.49
C ALA A 476 -3.57 -13.10 -27.32
N LEU A 477 -4.44 -12.88 -28.31
CA LEU A 477 -4.43 -11.64 -29.10
C LEU A 477 -5.05 -10.51 -28.27
N PRO A 478 -4.37 -9.37 -28.13
CA PRO A 478 -4.91 -8.25 -27.37
C PRO A 478 -6.11 -7.65 -28.09
N ASP A 479 -7.14 -7.28 -27.33
CA ASP A 479 -8.26 -6.53 -27.88
C ASP A 479 -7.90 -5.05 -28.14
N ALA A 480 -8.80 -4.33 -28.81
CA ALA A 480 -8.59 -2.92 -29.13
C ALA A 480 -8.42 -2.04 -27.88
N GLU A 481 -9.03 -2.44 -26.77
CA GLU A 481 -8.90 -1.72 -25.52
C GLU A 481 -7.50 -1.93 -24.93
N GLN A 482 -7.02 -3.17 -24.83
CA GLN A 482 -5.68 -3.52 -24.37
C GLN A 482 -4.60 -2.82 -25.19
N LEU A 483 -4.74 -2.78 -26.53
CA LEU A 483 -3.81 -2.06 -27.40
C LEU A 483 -3.75 -0.55 -27.10
N HIS A 484 -4.83 0.05 -26.63
CA HIS A 484 -4.86 1.47 -26.28
C HIS A 484 -4.06 1.75 -25.00
N GLY A 485 -2.94 2.45 -25.14
CA GLY A 485 -2.00 2.73 -24.05
C GLY A 485 -0.88 1.70 -23.88
N ARG A 486 -0.78 0.72 -24.78
CA ARG A 486 0.34 -0.22 -24.79
C ARG A 486 1.67 0.51 -25.02
N GLN A 487 2.73 0.08 -24.33
CA GLN A 487 4.06 0.66 -24.52
C GLN A 487 4.54 0.42 -25.95
N ARG A 488 5.19 1.42 -26.57
CA ARG A 488 5.69 1.29 -27.94
C ARG A 488 6.79 0.23 -28.01
N GLY A 489 6.75 -0.61 -29.03
CA GLY A 489 7.69 -1.72 -29.21
C GLY A 489 7.41 -2.94 -28.32
N ALA A 490 6.35 -2.93 -27.50
CA ALA A 490 5.95 -4.10 -26.74
C ALA A 490 5.58 -5.26 -27.69
N THR A 491 6.15 -6.43 -27.43
CA THR A 491 5.88 -7.66 -28.16
C THR A 491 4.95 -8.54 -27.35
N SER A 492 4.10 -9.32 -28.03
CA SER A 492 3.24 -10.28 -27.34
C SER A 492 4.10 -11.34 -26.66
N VAL A 493 3.73 -11.69 -25.42
CA VAL A 493 4.49 -12.66 -24.62
C VAL A 493 4.58 -14.01 -25.33
N CYS A 494 5.79 -14.51 -25.48
CA CYS A 494 6.04 -15.88 -25.94
C CYS A 494 6.21 -16.84 -24.76
N ARG A 495 6.21 -18.14 -25.04
CA ARG A 495 6.31 -19.20 -24.02
C ARG A 495 7.60 -19.09 -23.21
N GLU A 496 8.74 -18.87 -23.87
CA GLU A 496 10.04 -18.76 -23.21
C GLU A 496 10.10 -17.57 -22.25
N GLN A 497 9.55 -16.42 -22.66
CA GLN A 497 9.46 -15.24 -21.80
C GLN A 497 8.58 -15.50 -20.57
N ARG A 498 7.45 -16.20 -20.75
CA ARG A 498 6.54 -16.55 -19.66
C ARG A 498 7.17 -17.54 -18.67
N GLU A 499 7.94 -18.51 -19.16
CA GLU A 499 8.70 -19.46 -18.33
C GLU A 499 9.87 -18.76 -17.60
N SER A 500 10.58 -17.85 -18.28
CA SER A 500 11.63 -17.03 -17.66
C SER A 500 11.09 -16.16 -16.53
N PHE A 501 9.96 -15.49 -16.75
CA PHE A 501 9.28 -14.67 -15.74
C PHE A 501 8.92 -15.49 -14.50
N GLU A 502 8.43 -16.72 -14.69
CA GLU A 502 8.11 -17.64 -13.60
C GLU A 502 9.35 -18.07 -12.80
N ASN A 503 10.42 -18.44 -13.50
CA ASN A 503 11.69 -18.81 -12.88
C ASN A 503 12.31 -17.64 -12.11
N LEU A 504 12.19 -16.43 -12.64
CA LEU A 504 12.62 -15.22 -11.95
C LEU A 504 11.79 -14.97 -10.70
N GLY A 505 10.45 -15.12 -10.78
CA GLY A 505 9.55 -15.05 -9.63
C GLY A 505 9.92 -16.04 -8.51
N ARG A 506 10.25 -17.29 -8.86
CA ARG A 506 10.75 -18.30 -7.90
C ARG A 506 12.00 -17.82 -7.16
N GLN A 507 12.97 -17.27 -7.90
CA GLN A 507 14.22 -16.76 -7.30
C GLN A 507 13.96 -15.55 -6.41
N CYS A 508 13.08 -14.63 -6.83
CA CYS A 508 12.67 -13.48 -6.02
C CYS A 508 12.04 -13.93 -4.70
N TRP A 509 11.09 -14.87 -4.71
CA TRP A 509 10.48 -15.39 -3.49
C TRP A 509 11.49 -16.05 -2.56
N LEU A 510 12.40 -16.87 -3.11
CA LEU A 510 13.45 -17.52 -2.33
C LEU A 510 14.37 -16.50 -1.64
N GLN A 511 14.86 -15.49 -2.39
CA GLN A 511 15.75 -14.48 -1.83
C GLN A 511 15.03 -13.55 -0.86
N MET A 512 13.77 -13.17 -1.11
CA MET A 512 12.98 -12.34 -0.19
C MET A 512 12.73 -13.04 1.15
N GLU A 513 12.41 -14.33 1.14
CA GLU A 513 12.25 -15.13 2.36
C GLU A 513 13.57 -15.33 3.10
N GLY A 514 14.67 -15.56 2.37
CA GLY A 514 16.01 -15.62 2.96
C GLY A 514 16.37 -14.30 3.65
N LEU A 515 16.21 -13.18 2.93
CA LEU A 515 16.51 -11.85 3.44
C LEU A 515 15.67 -11.50 4.68
N ARG A 516 14.39 -11.86 4.71
CA ARG A 516 13.53 -11.66 5.89
C ARG A 516 14.10 -12.37 7.12
N ARG A 517 14.43 -13.66 6.99
CA ARG A 517 14.97 -14.48 8.08
C ARG A 517 16.34 -13.99 8.55
N ASP A 518 17.20 -13.59 7.61
CA ASP A 518 18.51 -13.01 7.92
C ASP A 518 18.34 -11.74 8.77
N TRP A 519 17.42 -10.85 8.40
CA TRP A 519 17.13 -9.65 9.17
C TRP A 519 16.47 -9.93 10.53
N GLU A 520 15.60 -10.92 10.64
CA GLU A 520 15.05 -11.36 11.93
C GLU A 520 16.16 -11.87 12.86
N SER A 521 17.13 -12.61 12.33
CA SER A 521 18.32 -13.06 13.06
C SER A 521 19.18 -11.88 13.50
N VAL A 522 19.48 -10.95 12.59
CA VAL A 522 20.27 -9.73 12.88
C VAL A 522 19.60 -8.87 13.95
N LEU A 523 18.27 -8.76 13.93
CA LEU A 523 17.49 -7.99 14.91
C LEU A 523 17.27 -8.74 16.24
N GLY A 524 17.66 -10.01 16.33
CA GLY A 524 17.47 -10.83 17.53
C GLY A 524 16.00 -11.16 17.82
N LEU A 525 15.16 -11.26 16.78
CA LEU A 525 13.73 -11.56 16.91
C LEU A 525 13.43 -13.07 16.92
N CYS A 526 14.34 -13.89 16.41
CA CYS A 526 14.26 -15.35 16.50
C CYS A 526 14.76 -15.84 17.86
N ALA A 527 14.07 -16.81 18.45
CA ALA A 527 14.62 -17.59 19.56
C ALA A 527 15.90 -18.33 19.08
N PRO A 528 16.94 -18.47 19.92
CA PRO A 528 18.10 -19.27 19.54
C PRO A 528 17.62 -20.66 19.16
N ALA A 529 18.07 -21.15 17.99
CA ALA A 529 17.83 -22.54 17.60
C ALA A 529 18.23 -23.41 18.78
N LYS A 530 17.30 -24.23 19.29
CA LYS A 530 17.62 -25.23 20.32
C LYS A 530 18.81 -26.01 19.79
N GLU A 531 19.93 -25.95 20.50
CA GLU A 531 21.10 -26.77 20.17
C GLU A 531 20.61 -28.21 19.98
N PRO A 532 21.02 -28.90 18.91
CA PRO A 532 20.72 -30.31 18.79
C PRO A 532 21.31 -30.99 20.02
N THR A 533 20.45 -31.48 20.90
CA THR A 533 20.85 -32.37 21.98
C THR A 533 21.60 -33.51 21.32
N SER A 534 22.92 -33.51 21.49
CA SER A 534 23.80 -34.57 21.02
C SER A 534 23.30 -35.91 21.59
N PRO A 535 23.34 -36.98 20.78
CA PRO A 535 22.70 -38.27 21.08
C PRO A 535 23.18 -38.92 22.38
#